data_AF-A0A6F9CZ91-F1
#
_entry.id   AF-A0A6F9CZ91-F1
#
_cell.length_a   1.000
_cell.length_b   1.000
_cell.length_c   1.000
_cell.angle_alpha   90.00
_cell.angle_beta   90.00
_cell.angle_gamma   90.00
#
_symmetry.space_group_name_H-M   'P 1'
#
loop_
_entity.id
_entity.type
_entity.pdbx_description
1 polymer ?
#
loop_
_entity_poly.entity_id
_entity_poly.type
_entity_poly.pdbx_seq_one_letter_code
_entity_poly.pdbx_strand_id
1 'polypeptide(L)'
;MYYQAFGLDNESLKSLADRTNVPVEELKAILKSPLNKEISQDMVIKMLTKTTGATLMLVEYLLSTIPVFGSTAACGISYGTTYYMLNNCLNELAEDAQNVLMKALKVDE
;
A
#
# COMPACT_ATOMS: atom_id res chain seq x y z
N MET A 1 -10.80 -1.02 6.67
CA MET A 1 -10.14 -1.82 7.72
C MET A 1 -8.70 -1.40 7.95
N TYR A 2 -7.79 -1.48 6.97
CA TYR A 2 -6.37 -1.09 7.19
C TYR A 2 -6.19 0.39 7.56
N TYR A 3 -6.77 1.34 6.80
CA TYR A 3 -6.73 2.76 7.16
C TYR A 3 -7.24 3.03 8.57
N GLN A 4 -8.33 2.37 8.97
CA GLN A 4 -8.87 2.47 10.32
C GLN A 4 -7.90 1.91 11.39
N ALA A 5 -7.24 0.79 11.09
CA ALA A 5 -6.24 0.21 11.99
C ALA A 5 -5.01 1.11 12.18
N PHE A 6 -4.65 1.89 11.16
CA PHE A 6 -3.58 2.88 11.23
C PHE A 6 -4.06 4.28 11.69
N GLY A 7 -5.34 4.45 12.02
CA GLY A 7 -5.89 5.74 12.45
C GLY A 7 -5.93 6.81 11.34
N LEU A 8 -5.88 6.38 10.08
CA LEU A 8 -5.90 7.23 8.89
C LEU A 8 -7.31 7.37 8.28
N ASP A 9 -8.33 6.77 8.89
CA ASP A 9 -9.71 6.98 8.48
C ASP A 9 -10.20 8.40 8.85
N ASN A 10 -11.28 8.84 8.22
CA ASN A 10 -11.78 10.20 8.38
C ASN A 10 -12.15 10.56 9.83
N GLU A 11 -12.71 9.62 10.60
CA GLU A 11 -13.11 9.88 11.99
C GLU A 11 -11.89 10.01 12.89
N SER A 12 -10.89 9.13 12.70
CA SER A 12 -9.62 9.21 13.42
C SER A 12 -8.85 10.49 13.12
N LEU A 13 -8.75 10.89 11.85
CA LEU A 13 -8.09 12.13 11.44
C LEU A 13 -8.81 13.38 11.98
N LYS A 14 -10.15 13.37 11.99
CA LYS A 14 -10.94 14.47 12.57
C LYS A 14 -10.73 14.56 14.08
N SER A 15 -10.75 13.43 14.78
CA SER A 15 -10.47 13.37 16.21
C SER A 15 -9.05 13.87 16.54
N LEU A 16 -8.06 13.54 15.71
CA LEU A 16 -6.70 14.06 15.87
C LEU A 16 -6.64 15.58 15.62
N ALA A 17 -7.26 16.06 14.55
CA ALA A 17 -7.37 17.48 14.22
C ALA A 17 -8.00 18.30 15.37
N ASP A 18 -9.11 17.81 15.93
CA ASP A 18 -9.80 18.45 17.06
C ASP A 18 -8.93 18.52 18.32
N ARG A 19 -8.03 17.54 18.52
CA ARG A 19 -7.13 17.47 19.68
C ARG A 19 -5.87 18.31 19.54
N THR A 20 -5.34 18.46 18.34
CA THR A 20 -4.09 19.21 18.09
C THR A 20 -4.34 20.59 17.46
N ASN A 21 -5.61 20.96 17.29
CA ASN A 21 -6.03 22.22 16.65
C ASN A 21 -5.41 22.42 15.24
N VAL A 22 -5.15 21.32 14.53
CA VAL A 22 -4.61 21.31 13.16
C VAL A 22 -5.77 21.03 12.19
N PRO A 23 -5.95 21.79 11.10
CA PRO A 23 -7.01 21.51 10.13
C PRO A 23 -6.92 20.09 9.58
N VAL A 24 -8.06 19.39 9.50
CA VAL A 24 -8.10 18.01 9.00
C VAL A 24 -7.62 17.91 7.55
N GLU A 25 -7.77 18.98 6.78
CA GLU A 25 -7.28 19.12 5.41
C GLU A 25 -5.76 19.10 5.34
N GLU A 26 -5.07 19.70 6.31
CA GLU A 26 -3.60 19.66 6.41
C GLU A 26 -3.10 18.26 6.76
N LEU A 27 -3.79 17.57 7.66
CA LEU A 27 -3.46 16.17 7.99
C LEU A 27 -3.69 15.26 6.78
N LYS A 28 -4.78 15.48 6.02
CA LYS A 28 -5.06 14.72 4.80
C LYS A 28 -4.08 15.00 3.67
N ALA A 29 -3.56 16.22 3.56
CA ALA A 29 -2.60 16.59 2.52
C ALA A 29 -1.25 15.87 2.66
N ILE A 30 -0.94 15.34 3.84
CA ILE A 30 0.30 14.60 4.12
C ILE A 30 0.23 13.16 3.64
N LEU A 31 -0.98 12.61 3.47
CA LEU A 31 -1.18 11.22 3.12
C LEU A 31 -0.73 10.97 1.68
N LYS A 32 0.29 10.14 1.54
CA LYS A 32 0.82 9.69 0.25
C LYS A 32 0.05 8.47 -0.25
N SER A 33 -0.42 7.64 0.68
CA SER A 33 -1.26 6.50 0.36
C SER A 33 -2.58 7.00 -0.22
N PRO A 34 -3.05 6.42 -1.33
CA PRO A 34 -4.33 6.78 -1.91
C PRO A 34 -5.45 6.38 -0.96
N LEU A 35 -5.83 7.28 -0.06
CA LEU A 35 -6.79 7.13 1.04
C LEU A 35 -8.06 6.34 0.71
N ASN A 36 -8.48 6.37 -0.55
CA ASN A 36 -9.56 5.52 -1.05
C ASN A 36 -9.59 5.43 -2.59
N LYS A 37 -8.47 5.63 -3.28
CA LYS A 37 -8.44 5.32 -4.72
C LYS A 37 -8.11 3.85 -4.82
N GLU A 38 -9.18 3.07 -4.97
CA GLU A 38 -9.25 1.74 -5.55
C GLU A 38 -7.89 1.28 -6.07
N ILE A 39 -7.38 0.17 -5.54
CA ILE A 39 -6.16 -0.48 -6.03
C ILE A 39 -6.37 -0.73 -7.52
N SER A 40 -5.95 0.23 -8.34
CA SER A 40 -6.22 0.21 -9.76
C SER A 40 -5.38 -0.89 -10.37
N GLN A 41 -5.93 -1.57 -11.37
CA GLN A 41 -5.17 -2.52 -12.18
C GLN A 41 -3.84 -1.90 -12.65
N ASP A 42 -3.81 -0.61 -12.94
CA ASP A 42 -2.60 0.13 -13.31
C ASP A 42 -1.53 0.14 -12.20
N MET A 43 -1.91 0.22 -10.93
CA MET A 43 -0.97 0.18 -9.80
C MET A 43 -0.42 -1.23 -9.59
N VAL A 44 -1.28 -2.25 -9.71
CA VAL A 44 -0.87 -3.66 -9.65
C VAL A 44 0.06 -4.00 -10.82
N ILE A 45 -0.31 -3.61 -12.04
CA ILE A 45 0.51 -3.76 -13.25
C ILE A 45 1.83 -3.00 -13.07
N LYS A 46 1.83 -1.77 -12.58
CA LYS A 46 3.05 -0.99 -12.37
C LYS A 46 3.97 -1.59 -11.30
N MET A 47 3.43 -2.19 -10.25
CA MET A 47 4.23 -2.93 -9.26
C MET A 47 4.82 -4.22 -9.84
N LEU A 48 4.02 -4.99 -10.60
CA LEU A 48 4.48 -6.18 -11.32
C LEU A 48 5.54 -5.85 -12.40
N THR A 49 5.41 -4.69 -13.04
CA THR A 49 6.27 -4.24 -14.13
C THR A 49 7.53 -3.53 -13.62
N LYS A 50 7.51 -2.94 -12.41
CA LYS A 50 8.69 -2.33 -11.77
C LYS A 50 9.83 -3.34 -11.53
N THR A 51 9.55 -4.63 -11.62
CA THR A 51 10.54 -5.72 -11.63
C THR A 51 11.03 -5.97 -13.07
N THR A 52 11.53 -4.92 -13.74
CA THR A 52 11.72 -4.83 -15.21
C THR A 52 12.66 -5.85 -15.87
N GLY A 53 13.34 -6.72 -15.12
CA GLY A 53 14.21 -7.77 -15.69
C GLY A 53 13.70 -9.21 -15.54
N ALA A 54 12.95 -9.51 -14.48
CA ALA A 54 12.59 -10.89 -14.13
C ALA A 54 11.22 -11.31 -14.68
N THR A 55 10.30 -10.35 -14.86
CA THR A 55 8.90 -10.65 -15.18
C THR A 55 8.70 -11.24 -16.56
N LEU A 56 9.42 -10.77 -17.59
CA LEU A 56 9.29 -11.33 -18.95
C LEU A 56 9.77 -12.79 -19.03
N MET A 57 10.92 -13.11 -18.42
CA MET A 57 11.43 -14.49 -18.36
C MET A 57 10.53 -15.41 -17.53
N LEU A 58 9.96 -14.92 -16.42
CA LEU A 58 9.04 -15.69 -15.59
C LEU A 58 7.70 -15.93 -16.29
N VAL A 59 7.19 -14.96 -17.06
CA VAL A 59 5.96 -15.12 -17.84
C VAL A 59 6.16 -16.11 -18.99
N GLU A 60 7.24 -16.01 -19.75
CA GLU A 60 7.56 -16.98 -20.81
C GLU A 60 7.79 -18.40 -20.25
N TYR A 61 8.46 -18.51 -19.10
CA TYR A 61 8.63 -19.77 -18.39
C TYR A 61 7.28 -20.32 -17.89
N LEU A 62 6.45 -19.51 -17.22
CA LEU A 62 5.14 -19.96 -16.72
C LEU A 62 4.19 -20.38 -17.83
N LEU A 63 4.17 -19.66 -18.96
CA LEU A 63 3.34 -19.98 -20.12
C LEU A 63 3.82 -21.26 -20.84
N SER A 64 5.12 -21.54 -20.86
CA SER A 64 5.68 -22.73 -21.50
C SER A 64 5.67 -23.99 -20.60
N THR A 65 5.54 -23.84 -19.29
CA THR A 65 5.73 -24.95 -18.32
C THR A 65 4.44 -25.69 -17.94
N ILE A 66 3.26 -25.30 -18.44
CA ILE A 66 2.02 -26.00 -18.08
C ILE A 66 1.49 -26.80 -19.27
N PRO A 67 1.64 -28.13 -19.20
CA PRO A 67 0.42 -28.91 -19.00
C PRO A 67 0.36 -29.79 -17.73
N VAL A 68 1.44 -29.97 -16.94
CA VAL A 68 1.44 -31.02 -15.88
C VAL A 68 1.94 -30.61 -14.48
N PHE A 69 2.84 -29.63 -14.32
CA PHE A 69 3.42 -29.24 -13.01
C PHE A 69 2.95 -27.88 -12.46
N GLY A 70 1.92 -27.29 -13.06
CA GLY A 70 1.54 -25.88 -12.90
C GLY A 70 1.02 -25.41 -11.53
N SER A 71 0.90 -26.27 -10.51
CA SER A 71 0.25 -25.92 -9.24
C SER A 71 1.20 -25.33 -8.19
N THR A 72 2.38 -25.92 -7.96
CA THR A 72 3.25 -25.50 -6.83
C THR A 72 4.05 -24.23 -7.12
N ALA A 73 4.65 -24.14 -8.31
CA ALA A 73 5.43 -22.95 -8.70
C ALA A 73 4.53 -21.71 -8.84
N ALA A 74 3.36 -21.87 -9.45
CA ALA A 74 2.38 -20.79 -9.55
C ALA A 74 1.86 -20.35 -8.17
N CYS A 75 1.64 -21.30 -7.23
CA CYS A 75 1.26 -20.99 -5.85
C CYS A 75 2.34 -20.17 -5.13
N GLY A 76 3.62 -20.54 -5.27
CA GLY A 76 4.74 -19.79 -4.68
C GLY A 76 4.89 -18.37 -5.24
N ILE A 77 4.76 -18.20 -6.55
CA ILE A 77 4.85 -16.89 -7.20
C ILE A 77 3.66 -16.01 -6.79
N SER A 78 2.44 -16.54 -6.85
CA SER A 78 1.24 -15.81 -6.41
C SER A 78 1.35 -15.38 -4.95
N TYR A 79 1.77 -16.29 -4.06
CA TYR A 79 1.97 -15.97 -2.65
C TYR A 79 3.02 -14.88 -2.45
N GLY A 80 4.18 -15.00 -3.11
CA GLY A 80 5.26 -14.01 -3.03
C GLY A 80 4.84 -12.62 -3.52
N THR A 81 4.14 -12.56 -4.66
CA THR A 81 3.59 -11.31 -5.21
C THR A 81 2.59 -10.68 -4.26
N THR A 82 1.61 -11.44 -3.75
CA THR A 82 0.60 -10.93 -2.82
C THR A 82 1.23 -10.46 -1.51
N TYR A 83 2.17 -11.22 -0.95
CA TYR A 83 2.91 -10.84 0.24
C TYR A 83 3.66 -9.51 0.04
N TYR A 84 4.40 -9.38 -1.06
CA TYR A 84 5.15 -8.16 -1.37
C TYR A 84 4.22 -6.94 -1.50
N MET A 85 3.09 -7.09 -2.20
CA MET A 85 2.12 -6.02 -2.40
C MET A 85 1.50 -5.56 -1.07
N LEU A 86 1.08 -6.52 -0.23
CA LEU A 86 0.53 -6.23 1.09
C LEU A 86 1.57 -5.57 2.00
N ASN A 87 2.79 -6.08 2.03
CA ASN A 87 3.88 -5.52 2.83
C ASN A 87 4.21 -4.08 2.42
N ASN A 88 4.25 -3.80 1.12
CA ASN A 88 4.45 -2.43 0.63
C ASN A 88 3.30 -1.50 1.04
N CYS A 89 2.05 -1.95 0.89
CA CYS A 89 0.88 -1.18 1.30
C CYS A 89 0.89 -0.87 2.81
N LEU A 90 1.22 -1.85 3.65
CA LEU A 90 1.31 -1.65 5.10
C LEU A 90 2.43 -0.68 5.47
N ASN A 91 3.58 -0.73 4.78
CA ASN A 91 4.66 0.22 5.01
C ASN A 91 4.28 1.65 4.62
N GLU A 92 3.59 1.84 3.48
CA GLU A 92 3.08 3.15 3.07
C GLU A 92 2.08 3.73 4.08
N LEU A 93 1.14 2.90 4.58
CA LEU A 93 0.20 3.31 5.63
C LEU A 93 0.89 3.63 6.96
N ALA A 94 1.91 2.88 7.33
CA ALA A 94 2.70 3.15 8.54
C ALA A 94 3.45 4.48 8.45
N GLU A 95 4.07 4.75 7.30
CA GLU A 95 4.77 6.01 7.04
C GLU A 95 3.81 7.20 7.09
N ASP A 96 2.65 7.07 6.45
CA ASP A 96 1.59 8.07 6.47
C ASP A 96 1.09 8.37 7.88
N ALA A 97 0.81 7.34 8.69
CA ALA A 97 0.40 7.50 10.07
C ALA A 97 1.45 8.23 10.92
N GLN A 98 2.74 7.90 10.74
CA GLN A 98 3.83 8.60 11.41
C GLN A 98 3.92 10.07 10.97
N ASN A 99 3.81 10.35 9.68
CA ASN A 99 3.90 11.71 9.15
C ASN A 99 2.74 12.59 9.64
N VAL A 100 1.52 12.05 9.64
CA VAL A 100 0.33 12.72 10.19
C VAL A 100 0.52 13.03 11.67
N LEU A 101 0.95 12.06 12.46
CA LEU A 101 1.20 12.27 13.89
C LEU A 101 2.29 13.31 14.13
N MET A 102 3.38 13.26 13.37
CA MET A 102 4.48 14.21 13.48
C MET A 102 4.03 15.64 13.14
N LYS A 103 3.19 15.82 12.11
CA LYS A 103 2.60 17.13 11.80
C LYS A 103 1.68 17.61 12.90
N ALA A 104 0.82 16.74 13.42
CA ALA A 104 -0.15 17.08 14.44
C ALA A 104 0.54 17.56 15.74
N LEU A 105 1.62 16.89 16.15
CA LEU A 105 2.36 17.21 17.39
C LEU A 105 3.37 18.36 17.24
N LYS A 106 3.82 18.68 16.02
CA LYS A 106 4.74 19.81 15.78
C LYS A 106 4.05 21.18 15.83
N VAL A 107 2.73 21.22 15.92
CA VAL A 107 1.95 22.47 16.02
C VAL A 107 1.75 22.91 17.48
N ASP A 108 2.26 22.14 18.45
CA ASP A 108 2.27 22.49 19.88
C ASP A 108 3.48 23.39 20.30
N GLU A 109 4.18 24.05 19.35
CA GLU A 109 5.17 25.12 19.59
C GLU A 109 4.80 26.42 18.86
#